data_AF-A0A0U5EWI8-F1
#
_entry.id   AF-A0A0U5EWI8-F1
#
_cell.length_a   1.000
_cell.length_b   1.000
_cell.length_c   1.000
_cell.angle_alpha   90.00
_cell.angle_beta   90.00
_cell.angle_gamma   90.00
#
_symmetry.space_group_name_H-M   'P 1'
#
loop_
_entity.id
_entity.type
_entity.pdbx_description
1 polymer ?
#
loop_
_entity_poly.entity_id
_entity_poly.type
_entity_poly.pdbx_seq_one_letter_code
_entity_poly.pdbx_strand_id
1 'polypeptide(L)'
;MPRTTSHPKAENFNFRIDPALKAAFTAATRADERPAAEVLRDFMRAYVARREQRAFETEARRQSREVAALACDPVSDEAQVLRELDALFEEDDFQDEWTA
;
A
#
# COMPACT_ATOMS: atom_id res chain seq x y z
N MET A 1 2.54 7.16 44.31
CA MET A 1 2.43 7.36 42.85
C MET A 1 2.91 6.09 42.15
N PRO A 2 2.06 5.34 41.43
CA PRO A 2 2.50 4.16 40.71
C PRO A 2 3.23 4.59 39.44
N ARG A 3 4.45 4.05 39.25
CA ARG A 3 5.24 4.23 38.02
C ARG A 3 4.84 3.13 37.04
N THR A 4 3.94 3.42 36.12
CA THR A 4 3.63 2.53 34.99
C THR A 4 4.76 2.61 33.97
N THR A 5 5.84 1.85 34.17
CA THR A 5 6.77 1.55 33.08
C THR A 5 6.10 0.52 32.17
N SER A 6 5.24 0.99 31.27
CA SER A 6 4.71 0.20 30.16
C SER A 6 5.83 0.03 29.14
N HIS A 7 6.80 -0.84 29.43
CA HIS A 7 7.63 -1.42 28.37
C HIS A 7 6.91 -2.69 27.92
N PRO A 8 6.35 -2.73 26.70
CA PRO A 8 5.69 -3.92 26.18
C PRO A 8 6.67 -5.10 26.20
N LYS A 9 6.14 -6.28 26.51
CA LYS A 9 6.90 -7.52 26.68
C LYS A 9 7.70 -7.79 25.40
N ALA A 10 9.03 -7.72 25.49
CA ALA A 10 9.89 -8.06 24.36
C ALA A 10 9.86 -9.58 24.13
N GLU A 11 9.60 -9.99 22.88
CA GLU A 11 9.65 -11.39 22.46
C GLU A 11 11.01 -11.70 21.81
N ASN A 12 11.54 -12.89 22.08
CA ASN A 12 12.82 -13.33 21.52
C ASN A 12 12.62 -14.17 20.27
N PHE A 13 13.22 -13.75 19.16
CA PHE A 13 13.21 -14.49 17.90
C PHE A 13 14.62 -15.00 17.57
N ASN A 14 14.81 -16.32 17.54
CA ASN A 14 16.11 -16.95 17.30
C ASN A 14 16.24 -17.36 15.83
N PHE A 15 17.30 -16.88 15.16
CA PHE A 15 17.61 -17.25 13.78
C PHE A 15 18.92 -18.03 13.70
N ARG A 16 19.00 -18.96 12.75
CA ARG A 16 20.28 -19.51 12.27
C ARG A 16 20.64 -18.79 10.98
N ILE A 17 21.79 -18.15 10.98
CA ILE A 17 22.33 -17.43 9.82
C ILE A 17 23.73 -17.92 9.52
N ASP A 18 24.15 -17.76 8.26
CA ASP A 18 25.51 -18.04 7.85
C ASP A 18 26.49 -17.18 8.67
N PRO A 19 27.59 -17.76 9.20
CA PRO A 19 28.58 -17.02 9.97
C PRO A 19 29.22 -15.86 9.19
N ALA A 20 29.41 -15.98 7.88
CA ALA A 20 29.93 -14.91 7.03
C ALA A 20 28.93 -13.75 6.94
N LEU A 21 27.64 -14.05 6.82
CA LEU A 21 26.59 -13.04 6.79
C LEU A 21 26.50 -12.29 8.13
N LYS A 22 26.62 -13.00 9.26
CA LYS A 22 26.69 -12.39 10.59
C LYS A 22 27.85 -11.41 10.70
N ALA A 23 29.03 -11.79 10.21
CA ALA A 23 30.22 -10.95 10.25
C ALA A 23 30.03 -9.68 9.40
N ALA A 24 29.54 -9.83 8.17
CA ALA A 24 29.27 -8.71 7.27
C ALA A 24 28.23 -7.75 7.85
N PHE A 25 27.12 -8.27 8.38
CA PHE A 25 26.07 -7.45 8.98
C PHE A 25 26.58 -6.69 10.21
N THR A 26 27.35 -7.35 11.09
CA THR A 26 27.93 -6.71 12.27
C THR A 26 28.93 -5.61 11.89
N ALA A 27 29.71 -5.81 10.83
CA ALA A 27 30.64 -4.80 10.32
C ALA A 27 29.90 -3.58 9.77
N ALA A 28 28.83 -3.81 8.99
CA ALA A 28 28.00 -2.74 8.44
C ALA A 28 27.29 -1.93 9.54
N THR A 29 26.65 -2.60 10.50
CA THR A 29 25.95 -1.92 11.60
C THR A 29 26.90 -1.13 12.49
N ARG A 30 28.15 -1.62 12.65
CA ARG A 30 29.20 -0.90 13.38
C ARG A 30 29.64 0.37 12.65
N ALA A 31 29.77 0.32 11.33
CA ALA A 31 30.10 1.49 10.52
C ALA A 31 29.00 2.56 10.58
N ASP A 32 27.74 2.14 10.65
CA ASP A 32 26.59 3.02 10.78
C ASP A 32 26.32 3.49 12.22
N GLU A 33 27.09 3.03 13.21
CA GLU A 33 26.88 3.28 14.66
C GLU A 33 25.51 2.85 15.19
N ARG A 34 24.82 1.95 14.49
CA ARG A 34 23.47 1.49 14.85
C ARG A 34 23.50 0.10 15.47
N PRO A 35 22.69 -0.17 16.51
CA PRO A 35 22.56 -1.52 17.04
C PRO A 35 22.02 -2.48 15.98
N ALA A 36 22.66 -3.63 15.82
CA ALA A 36 22.23 -4.68 14.89
C ALA A 36 20.74 -5.08 15.05
N ALA A 37 20.26 -5.10 16.29
CA ALA A 37 18.85 -5.38 16.60
C ALA A 37 17.89 -4.26 16.15
N GLU A 38 18.34 -3.01 16.11
CA GLU A 38 17.52 -1.90 15.60
C GLU A 38 17.41 -1.97 14.08
N VAL A 39 18.54 -2.14 13.39
CA VAL A 39 18.58 -2.31 11.93
C VAL A 39 17.71 -3.51 11.50
N LEU A 40 17.78 -4.62 12.24
CA LEU A 40 16.94 -5.78 11.96
C LEU A 40 15.45 -5.50 12.15
N ARG A 41 15.06 -4.77 13.21
CA ARG A 41 13.65 -4.38 13.43
C ARG A 41 13.14 -3.48 12.32
N ASP A 42 13.94 -2.51 11.88
CA ASP A 42 13.56 -1.62 10.78
C ASP A 42 13.44 -2.37 9.46
N PHE A 43 14.38 -3.28 9.18
CA PHE A 43 14.31 -4.15 8.02
C PHE A 43 13.03 -5.00 8.03
N MET A 44 12.67 -5.59 9.17
CA MET A 44 11.42 -6.35 9.33
C MET A 44 10.19 -5.48 9.10
N ARG A 45 10.13 -4.27 9.69
CA ARG A 45 9.02 -3.32 9.49
C ARG A 45 8.89 -2.94 8.02
N ALA A 46 9.98 -2.60 7.35
CA ALA A 46 9.99 -2.27 5.94
C ALA A 46 9.57 -3.45 5.05
N TYR A 47 10.01 -4.67 5.40
CA TYR A 47 9.61 -5.89 4.69
C TYR A 47 8.10 -6.15 4.79
N VAL A 48 7.53 -6.06 6.00
CA VAL A 48 6.09 -6.23 6.22
C VAL A 48 5.29 -5.15 5.50
N ALA A 49 5.66 -3.89 5.66
CA ALA A 49 5.00 -2.77 4.98
C ALA A 49 5.01 -2.94 3.46
N ARG A 50 6.15 -3.36 2.88
CA ARG A 50 6.24 -3.63 1.44
C ARG A 50 5.36 -4.81 1.01
N ARG A 51 5.25 -5.85 1.84
CA ARG A 51 4.39 -7.01 1.56
C ARG A 51 2.91 -6.62 1.61
N GLU A 52 2.52 -5.85 2.61
CA GLU A 52 1.15 -5.34 2.75
C GLU A 52 0.79 -4.40 1.61
N GLN A 53 1.69 -3.48 1.23
CA GLN A 53 1.49 -2.60 0.09
C GLN A 53 1.27 -3.38 -1.20
N ARG A 54 2.07 -4.42 -1.45
CA ARG A 54 1.88 -5.30 -2.63
C ARG A 54 0.57 -6.08 -2.58
N ALA A 55 0.18 -6.56 -1.40
CA ALA A 55 -1.10 -7.24 -1.23
C ALA A 55 -2.26 -6.27 -1.48
N PHE A 56 -2.17 -5.04 -0.97
CA PHE A 56 -3.14 -3.98 -1.21
C PHE A 56 -3.21 -3.57 -2.68
N GLU A 57 -2.09 -3.37 -3.36
CA GLU A 57 -2.06 -3.07 -4.80
C GLU A 57 -2.68 -4.19 -5.64
N THR A 58 -2.46 -5.45 -5.23
CA THR A 58 -3.04 -6.61 -5.91
C THR A 58 -4.55 -6.67 -5.69
N GLU A 59 -5.01 -6.41 -4.46
CA GLU A 59 -6.44 -6.38 -4.11
C GLU A 59 -7.16 -5.19 -4.76
N ALA A 60 -6.57 -4.00 -4.71
CA ALA A 60 -7.09 -2.79 -5.36
C ALA A 60 -7.21 -3.00 -6.88
N ARG A 61 -6.22 -3.64 -7.52
CA ARG A 61 -6.31 -3.99 -8.94
C ARG A 61 -7.40 -5.01 -9.23
N ARG A 62 -7.72 -5.91 -8.30
CA ARG A 62 -8.86 -6.83 -8.44
C ARG A 62 -10.17 -6.06 -8.37
N GLN A 63 -10.34 -5.22 -7.34
CA GLN A 63 -11.53 -4.42 -7.13
C GLN A 63 -11.77 -3.43 -8.28
N SER A 64 -10.73 -2.75 -8.77
CA SER A 64 -10.87 -1.85 -9.93
C SER A 64 -11.30 -2.59 -11.20
N ARG A 65 -10.89 -3.85 -11.39
CA ARG A 65 -11.35 -4.66 -12.53
C ARG A 65 -12.79 -5.12 -12.37
N GLU A 66 -13.22 -5.45 -11.15
CA GLU A 66 -14.59 -5.83 -10.85
C GLU A 66 -15.54 -4.64 -11.07
N VAL A 67 -15.16 -3.44 -10.63
CA VAL A 67 -15.93 -2.20 -10.87
C VAL A 67 -15.96 -1.84 -12.35
N ALA A 68 -14.83 -1.92 -13.06
CA ALA A 68 -14.81 -1.65 -14.50
C ALA A 68 -15.66 -2.65 -15.31
N ALA A 69 -15.73 -3.91 -14.87
CA ALA A 69 -16.60 -4.90 -15.50
C ALA A 69 -18.08 -4.60 -15.27
N LEU A 70 -18.46 -4.13 -14.07
CA LEU A 70 -19.83 -3.75 -13.73
C LEU A 70 -20.27 -2.49 -14.48
N ALA A 71 -19.39 -1.49 -14.59
CA ALA A 71 -19.66 -0.25 -15.32
C ALA A 71 -19.82 -0.48 -16.84
N CYS A 72 -19.18 -1.51 -17.39
CA CYS A 72 -19.35 -1.93 -18.78
C CYS A 72 -20.55 -2.86 -19.02
N ASP A 73 -21.30 -3.25 -17.98
CA ASP A 73 -22.53 -4.01 -18.16
C ASP A 73 -23.59 -3.08 -18.78
N PRO A 74 -24.03 -3.32 -20.02
CA PRO A 74 -24.95 -2.41 -20.72
C PRO A 74 -26.32 -2.29 -20.03
N VAL A 75 -26.69 -3.23 -19.16
CA VAL A 75 -27.97 -3.25 -18.44
C VAL A 75 -27.84 -2.70 -17.00
N SER A 76 -26.63 -2.33 -16.58
CA SER A 76 -26.36 -1.71 -15.27
C SER A 76 -26.97 -0.31 -15.17
N ASP A 77 -27.46 0.04 -13.97
CA ASP A 77 -27.89 1.40 -13.62
C ASP A 77 -26.78 2.43 -13.87
N GLU A 78 -25.50 2.05 -13.64
CA GLU A 78 -24.35 2.93 -13.89
C GLU A 78 -24.14 3.19 -15.39
N ALA A 79 -24.31 2.16 -16.23
CA ALA A 79 -24.22 2.30 -17.67
C ALA A 79 -25.40 3.11 -18.25
N GLN A 80 -26.58 3.04 -17.60
CA GLN A 80 -27.70 3.90 -17.93
C GLN A 80 -27.40 5.37 -17.60
N VAL A 81 -26.88 5.66 -16.40
CA VAL A 81 -26.50 7.02 -15.99
C VAL A 81 -25.41 7.59 -16.91
N LEU A 82 -24.41 6.80 -17.32
CA LEU A 82 -23.39 7.25 -18.27
C LEU A 82 -23.98 7.60 -19.64
N ARG A 83 -24.94 6.81 -20.15
CA ARG A 83 -25.64 7.13 -21.40
C ARG A 83 -26.50 8.38 -21.29
N GLU A 84 -27.18 8.56 -20.16
CA GLU A 84 -27.99 9.76 -19.89
C GLU A 84 -27.10 11.01 -19.80
N LEU A 85 -25.92 10.91 -19.18
CA LEU A 85 -24.94 12.00 -19.13
C LEU A 85 -24.37 12.33 -20.51
N ASP A 86 -23.96 11.33 -21.30
CA ASP A 86 -23.48 11.55 -22.67
C ASP A 86 -24.56 12.22 -23.53
N ALA A 87 -25.82 11.78 -23.42
CA ALA A 87 -26.94 12.40 -24.12
C ALA A 87 -27.17 13.87 -23.68
N LEU A 88 -27.07 14.17 -22.38
CA LEU A 88 -27.15 15.54 -21.86
C LEU A 88 -26.01 16.43 -22.38
N PHE A 89 -24.78 15.89 -22.49
CA PHE A 89 -23.64 16.62 -23.05
C PHE A 89 -23.72 16.81 -24.58
N GLU A 90 -24.43 15.95 -25.29
CA GLU A 90 -24.72 16.11 -26.72
C GLU A 90 -25.93 17.05 -26.97
N GLU A 91 -26.86 17.16 -26.01
CA GLU A 91 -28.02 18.06 -26.08
C GLU A 91 -27.69 19.50 -25.64
N ASP A 92 -26.78 19.69 -24.68
CA ASP A 92 -26.23 21.02 -24.38
C ASP A 92 -25.21 21.40 -25.46
N ASP A 93 -25.51 22.44 -26.26
CA ASP A 93 -24.55 23.17 -27.10
C ASP A 93 -23.50 23.92 -26.24
N PHE A 94 -22.92 23.26 -25.23
CA PHE A 94 -21.93 23.81 -24.28
C PHE A 94 -20.64 24.27 -24.98
N GLN A 95 -20.49 23.98 -26.28
CA GLN A 95 -19.42 24.48 -27.16
C GLN A 95 -19.58 25.97 -27.52
N ASP A 96 -20.81 26.52 -27.54
CA ASP A 96 -21.08 27.89 -28.00
C ASP A 96 -20.73 28.96 -26.95
N GLU A 97 -20.61 28.61 -25.67
CA GLU A 97 -20.36 29.59 -24.58
C GLU A 97 -18.85 29.88 -24.35
N TRP A 98 -17.94 29.00 -24.80
CA TRP A 98 -16.48 29.17 -24.59
C TRP A 98 -15.69 29.57 -25.86
N THR A 99 -16.37 29.91 -26.96
CA THR A 99 -15.75 30.44 -28.20
C THR A 99 -16.23 31.85 -28.60
N ALA A 100 -16.51 32.71 -27.60
CA ALA A 100 -16.79 34.15 -27.80
C ALA A 100 -15.64 35.06 -27.33
#